data_AF-A0A4Q3JQP2-F1
#
_entry.id   AF-A0A4Q3JQP2-F1
#
_cell.length_a   1.000
_cell.length_b   1.000
_cell.length_c   1.000
_cell.angle_alpha   90.00
_cell.angle_beta   90.00
_cell.angle_gamma   90.00
#
_symmetry.space_group_name_H-M   'P 1'
#
loop_
_entity.id
_entity.type
_entity.pdbx_description
1 polymer ?
#
loop_
_entity_poly.entity_id
_entity_poly.type
_entity_poly.pdbx_seq_one_letter_code
_entity_poly.pdbx_strand_id
1 'polypeptide(L)'
;MAEHRFIPNLALTRHEIVERLGALGFRRVTDEPRTHLDNRTMTWEHASGARVAYQEHHIVGDRYLIADGKLPAGFNAALEPVHRLVLLRQVEAAPGLAEAMVGLRRLCLLERDAPSPELRAWLDRAFASPDLFVRQAAATAALFLERSYALEILAGLAANEPHRGLRAKFARTLAANRKGTQTGVHKPSTRATGPGKAPKTSSATRQQPSATGQQPSAAGQQ
;
A
#
# COMPACT_ATOMS: atom_id res chain seq x y z
N MET A 1 1.49 4.35 -18.09
CA MET A 1 0.99 3.82 -16.81
C MET A 1 1.58 4.69 -15.71
N ALA A 2 0.83 4.97 -14.63
CA ALA A 2 1.43 5.61 -13.46
C ALA A 2 2.46 4.64 -12.89
N GLU A 3 3.68 5.11 -12.73
CA GLU A 3 4.70 4.37 -12.03
C GLU A 3 4.25 4.19 -10.59
N HIS A 4 4.24 2.96 -10.08
CA HIS A 4 3.91 2.65 -8.69
C HIS A 4 5.11 1.90 -8.11
N ARG A 5 5.71 2.44 -7.06
CA ARG A 5 6.96 1.93 -6.50
C ARG A 5 6.85 1.81 -4.99
N PHE A 6 7.19 0.64 -4.47
CA PHE A 6 7.49 0.45 -3.06
C PHE A 6 8.98 0.69 -2.84
N ILE A 7 9.29 1.55 -1.88
CA ILE A 7 10.64 1.99 -1.55
C ILE A 7 10.92 1.58 -0.10
N PRO A 8 11.53 0.41 0.10
CA PRO A 8 12.10 0.08 1.40
C PRO A 8 13.29 1.01 1.65
N ASN A 9 13.26 1.78 2.74
CA ASN A 9 14.38 2.59 3.18
C ASN A 9 14.64 2.34 4.68
N LEU A 10 15.90 2.07 5.01
CA LEU A 10 16.35 1.77 6.38
C LEU A 10 17.37 2.77 6.92
N ALA A 11 17.95 3.57 6.05
CA ALA A 11 19.04 4.48 6.38
C ALA A 11 18.51 5.82 6.90
N LEU A 12 17.37 6.27 6.36
CA LEU A 12 16.84 7.60 6.62
C LEU A 12 15.85 7.58 7.78
N THR A 13 16.05 8.50 8.70
CA THR A 13 15.05 8.87 9.68
C THR A 13 13.86 9.55 9.00
N ARG A 14 12.73 9.59 9.71
CA ARG A 14 11.54 10.33 9.25
C ARG A 14 11.85 11.80 8.94
N HIS A 15 12.71 12.43 9.75
CA HIS A 15 13.07 13.83 9.56
C HIS A 15 13.81 14.04 8.24
N GLU A 16 14.81 13.20 7.96
CA GLU A 16 15.55 13.25 6.70
C GLU A 16 14.65 12.99 5.49
N ILE A 17 13.70 12.04 5.59
CA ILE A 17 12.71 11.81 4.51
C ILE A 17 11.91 13.09 4.23
N VAL A 18 11.44 13.78 5.27
CA VAL A 18 10.68 15.04 5.13
C VAL A 18 11.52 16.10 4.43
N GLU A 19 12.76 16.30 4.88
CA GLU A 19 13.66 17.32 4.33
C GLU A 19 14.00 17.04 2.87
N ARG A 20 14.36 15.80 2.54
CA ARG A 20 14.75 15.41 1.19
C ARG A 20 13.56 15.46 0.22
N LEU A 21 12.36 15.08 0.66
CA LEU A 21 11.14 15.27 -0.16
C LEU A 21 10.85 16.76 -0.37
N GLY A 22 11.00 17.60 0.65
CA GLY A 22 10.85 19.05 0.54
C GLY A 22 11.83 19.65 -0.47
N ALA A 23 13.10 19.24 -0.44
CA ALA A 23 14.13 19.68 -1.37
C ALA A 23 13.83 19.26 -2.83
N LEU A 24 13.12 18.16 -3.02
CA LEU A 24 12.62 17.71 -4.33
C LEU A 24 11.32 18.41 -4.77
N GLY A 25 10.85 19.41 -4.02
CA GLY A 25 9.64 20.17 -4.33
C GLY A 25 8.33 19.48 -3.94
N PHE A 26 8.38 18.39 -3.17
CA PHE A 26 7.17 17.75 -2.65
C PHE A 26 6.60 18.58 -1.50
N ARG A 27 5.29 18.82 -1.55
CA ARG A 27 4.53 19.47 -0.49
C ARG A 27 3.77 18.44 0.31
N ARG A 28 3.89 18.46 1.64
CA ARG A 28 3.12 17.58 2.53
C ARG A 28 1.64 17.94 2.45
N VAL A 29 0.79 16.94 2.28
CA VAL A 29 -0.67 17.08 2.13
C VAL A 29 -1.38 16.51 3.34
N THR A 30 -0.94 15.36 3.85
CA THR A 30 -1.49 14.77 5.08
C THR A 30 -0.38 14.32 6.03
N ASP A 31 -0.69 14.38 7.32
CA ASP A 31 0.08 13.75 8.40
C ASP A 31 -0.93 13.18 9.38
N GLU A 32 -1.45 12.00 9.05
CA GLU A 32 -2.45 11.34 9.88
C GLU A 32 -1.78 10.92 11.18
N PRO A 33 -2.29 11.40 12.33
CA PRO A 33 -1.69 11.07 13.61
C PRO A 33 -1.81 9.58 13.86
N ARG A 34 -0.93 9.09 14.73
CA ARG A 34 -0.95 7.69 15.18
C ARG A 34 -2.28 7.41 15.87
N THR A 35 -2.89 6.29 15.55
CA THR A 35 -3.82 5.61 16.46
C THR A 35 -3.09 4.42 17.09
N HIS A 36 -3.64 3.86 18.16
CA HIS A 36 -3.08 2.70 18.86
C HIS A 36 -3.17 1.40 18.02
N LEU A 37 -3.79 1.44 16.84
CA LEU A 37 -4.01 0.28 15.96
C LEU A 37 -3.57 0.51 14.51
N ASP A 38 -3.38 1.76 14.06
CA ASP A 38 -3.06 2.07 12.68
C ASP A 38 -1.60 2.47 12.43
N ASN A 39 -1.19 2.33 11.17
CA ASN A 39 0.05 2.87 10.67
C ASN A 39 0.00 4.40 10.74
N ARG A 40 1.13 5.04 11.06
CA ARG A 40 1.23 6.48 10.75
C ARG A 40 1.34 6.62 9.25
N THR A 41 0.45 7.41 8.64
CA THR A 41 0.49 7.72 7.22
C THR A 41 0.79 9.20 7.03
N MET A 42 1.87 9.50 6.31
CA MET A 42 2.18 10.85 5.87
C MET A 42 2.19 10.86 4.36
N THR A 43 1.56 11.85 3.73
CA THR A 43 1.53 11.95 2.27
C THR A 43 2.03 13.28 1.77
N TRP A 44 2.71 13.25 0.62
CA TRP A 44 3.20 14.41 -0.09
C TRP A 44 2.79 14.35 -1.56
N GLU A 45 2.67 15.52 -2.17
CA GLU A 45 2.37 15.68 -3.59
C GLU A 45 3.38 16.63 -4.24
N HIS A 46 3.68 16.40 -5.51
CA HIS A 46 4.56 17.23 -6.32
C HIS A 46 3.80 17.78 -7.54
N ALA A 47 4.22 18.93 -8.06
CA ALA A 47 3.56 19.60 -9.19
C ALA A 47 3.52 18.75 -10.49
N SER A 48 4.39 17.75 -10.61
CA SER A 48 4.38 16.78 -11.71
C SER A 48 3.21 15.79 -11.65
N GLY A 49 2.41 15.81 -10.58
CA GLY A 49 1.40 14.80 -10.28
C GLY A 49 1.95 13.55 -9.61
N ALA A 50 3.20 13.58 -9.12
CA ALA A 50 3.72 12.51 -8.27
C ALA A 50 3.19 12.61 -6.84
N ARG A 51 2.94 11.47 -6.22
CA ARG A 51 2.56 11.34 -4.81
C ARG A 51 3.50 10.39 -4.10
N VAL A 52 3.79 10.68 -2.84
CA VAL A 52 4.54 9.80 -1.95
C VAL A 52 3.74 9.61 -0.67
N ALA A 53 3.61 8.38 -0.21
CA ALA A 53 3.05 8.02 1.08
C ALA A 53 4.11 7.30 1.92
N TYR A 54 4.43 7.84 3.09
CA TYR A 54 5.23 7.18 4.12
C TYR A 54 4.30 6.41 5.04
N GLN A 55 4.63 5.14 5.29
CA GLN A 55 3.93 4.30 6.25
C GLN A 55 4.92 3.79 7.31
N GLU A 56 4.57 4.03 8.58
CA GLU A 56 5.27 3.47 9.75
C GLU A 56 4.35 2.47 10.46
N HIS A 57 4.68 1.19 10.34
CA HIS A 57 3.96 0.09 10.97
C HIS A 57 4.54 -0.19 12.35
N HIS A 58 4.02 0.50 13.35
CA HIS A 58 4.61 0.53 14.70
C HIS A 58 4.61 -0.83 15.42
N ILE A 59 3.62 -1.69 15.18
CA ILE A 59 3.56 -3.04 15.79
C ILE A 59 4.78 -3.89 15.40
N VAL A 60 5.25 -3.74 14.17
CA VAL A 60 6.33 -4.56 13.60
C VAL A 60 7.61 -3.78 13.32
N GLY A 61 7.62 -2.48 13.64
CA GLY A 61 8.76 -1.59 13.46
C GLY A 61 9.13 -1.28 12.01
N ASP A 62 8.28 -1.63 11.03
CA ASP A 62 8.61 -1.43 9.62
C ASP A 62 8.25 -0.03 9.12
N ARG A 63 9.07 0.44 8.18
CA ARG A 63 8.92 1.72 7.50
C ARG A 63 9.14 1.53 6.02
N TYR A 64 8.24 2.08 5.22
CA TYR A 64 8.38 2.08 3.77
C TYR A 64 7.67 3.28 3.16
N LEU A 65 8.11 3.64 1.96
CA LEU A 65 7.51 4.67 1.14
C LEU A 65 6.81 4.01 -0.03
N ILE A 66 5.64 4.53 -0.40
CA ILE A 66 4.90 4.19 -1.61
C ILE A 66 4.91 5.44 -2.47
N ALA A 67 5.51 5.35 -3.65
CA ALA A 67 5.58 6.46 -4.58
C ALA A 67 4.76 6.13 -5.84
N ASP A 68 3.93 7.07 -6.27
CA ASP A 68 3.17 6.95 -7.50
C ASP A 68 3.25 8.20 -8.40
N GLY A 69 2.97 8.02 -9.69
CA GLY A 69 2.94 9.11 -10.67
C GLY A 69 4.30 9.44 -11.30
N LYS A 70 4.44 10.65 -11.86
CA LYS A 70 5.66 11.06 -12.60
C LYS A 70 6.71 11.63 -11.63
N LEU A 71 7.58 10.76 -11.12
CA LEU A 71 8.60 11.13 -10.13
C LEU A 71 9.63 12.13 -10.70
N PRO A 72 10.08 13.13 -9.91
CA PRO A 72 11.08 14.10 -10.36
C PRO A 72 12.47 13.45 -10.53
N ALA A 73 13.33 14.12 -11.30
CA ALA A 73 14.73 13.72 -11.42
C ALA A 73 15.42 13.75 -10.04
N GLY A 74 16.34 12.81 -9.80
CA GLY A 74 17.04 12.70 -8.51
C GLY A 74 16.24 12.06 -7.38
N PHE A 75 14.97 11.70 -7.59
CA PHE A 75 14.11 11.08 -6.56
C PHE A 75 14.72 9.83 -5.91
N ASN A 76 15.20 8.88 -6.71
CA ASN A 76 15.84 7.67 -6.20
C ASN A 76 17.16 7.97 -5.47
N ALA A 77 17.94 8.94 -5.95
CA ALA A 77 19.20 9.32 -5.29
C ALA A 77 18.94 9.96 -3.92
N ALA A 78 17.92 10.82 -3.83
CA ALA A 78 17.54 11.47 -2.58
C ALA A 78 17.00 10.48 -1.54
N LEU A 79 16.22 9.48 -1.97
CA LEU A 79 15.57 8.55 -1.04
C LEU A 79 16.36 7.26 -0.79
N GLU A 80 17.52 7.08 -1.39
CA GLU A 80 18.44 5.96 -1.15
C GLU A 80 17.70 4.59 -0.96
N PRO A 81 16.89 4.15 -1.94
CA PRO A 81 16.09 2.93 -1.81
C PRO A 81 17.01 1.72 -1.60
N VAL A 82 16.64 0.84 -0.67
CA VAL A 82 17.38 -0.40 -0.46
C VAL A 82 17.18 -1.33 -1.67
N HIS A 83 18.28 -1.77 -2.26
CA HIS A 83 18.26 -2.68 -3.40
C HIS A 83 17.81 -4.09 -3.00
N ARG A 84 17.08 -4.77 -3.90
CA ARG A 84 16.64 -6.16 -3.76
C ARG A 84 17.75 -7.10 -3.26
N LEU A 85 18.94 -7.01 -3.86
CA LEU A 85 20.08 -7.87 -3.52
C LEU A 85 20.53 -7.72 -2.06
N VAL A 86 20.44 -6.51 -1.51
CA VAL A 86 20.80 -6.24 -0.10
C VAL A 86 19.78 -6.91 0.82
N LEU A 87 18.48 -6.79 0.50
CA LEU A 87 17.42 -7.45 1.28
C LEU A 87 17.54 -8.98 1.21
N LEU A 88 17.84 -9.55 0.05
CA LEU A 88 18.07 -10.99 -0.09
C LEU A 88 19.25 -11.46 0.76
N ARG A 89 20.40 -10.79 0.66
CA ARG A 89 21.58 -11.11 1.48
C ARG A 89 21.29 -11.00 2.97
N GLN A 90 20.48 -10.01 3.38
CA GLN A 90 20.07 -9.85 4.78
C GLN A 90 19.22 -11.05 5.24
N VAL A 91 18.28 -11.51 4.41
CA VAL A 91 17.46 -12.69 4.69
C VAL A 91 18.32 -13.95 4.76
N GLU A 92 19.26 -14.11 3.84
CA GLU A 92 20.16 -15.27 3.77
C GLU A 92 21.15 -15.32 4.94
N ALA A 93 21.62 -14.17 5.41
CA ALA A 93 22.56 -14.06 6.52
C ALA A 93 21.87 -14.07 7.91
N ALA A 94 20.54 -14.10 7.96
CA ALA A 94 19.82 -14.08 9.22
C ALA A 94 20.11 -15.36 10.04
N PRO A 95 20.34 -15.26 11.37
CA PRO A 95 20.60 -16.43 12.22
C PRO A 95 19.46 -17.45 12.26
N GLY A 96 18.24 -17.03 11.94
CA GLY A 96 17.05 -17.84 11.94
C GLY A 96 15.92 -17.23 11.11
N LEU A 97 14.86 -18.02 10.90
CA LEU A 97 13.70 -17.59 10.11
C LEU A 97 12.95 -16.43 10.77
N ALA A 98 12.91 -16.37 12.11
CA ALA A 98 12.23 -15.29 12.83
C ALA A 98 12.88 -13.93 12.53
N GLU A 99 14.21 -13.89 12.55
CA GLU A 99 15.02 -12.72 12.23
C GLU A 99 14.96 -12.36 10.74
N ALA A 100 14.88 -13.38 9.87
CA ALA A 100 14.71 -13.20 8.43
C ALA A 100 13.39 -12.50 8.06
N MET A 101 12.35 -12.58 8.91
CA MET A 101 11.01 -12.11 8.57
C MET A 101 10.92 -10.62 8.24
N VAL A 102 11.77 -9.78 8.86
CA VAL A 102 11.80 -8.34 8.57
C VAL A 102 12.27 -8.09 7.13
N GLY A 103 13.33 -8.78 6.70
CA GLY A 103 13.81 -8.72 5.33
C GLY A 103 12.81 -9.32 4.34
N LEU A 104 12.20 -10.46 4.67
CA LEU A 104 11.20 -11.13 3.83
C LEU A 104 9.97 -10.28 3.57
N ARG A 105 9.44 -9.60 4.59
CA ARG A 105 8.29 -8.70 4.41
C ARG A 105 8.61 -7.56 3.45
N ARG A 106 9.81 -7.01 3.53
CA ARG A 106 10.27 -5.93 2.62
C ARG A 106 10.48 -6.43 1.20
N LEU A 107 10.94 -7.68 1.03
CA LEU A 107 10.98 -8.33 -0.27
C LEU A 107 9.58 -8.54 -0.85
N CYS A 108 8.59 -8.96 -0.04
CA CYS A 108 7.20 -9.05 -0.50
C CYS A 108 6.63 -7.71 -0.97
N LEU A 109 6.98 -6.60 -0.32
CA LEU A 109 6.61 -5.26 -0.78
C LEU A 109 7.29 -4.89 -2.10
N LEU A 110 8.59 -5.17 -2.23
CA LEU A 110 9.37 -4.83 -3.41
C LEU A 110 9.00 -5.67 -4.64
N GLU A 111 8.72 -6.95 -4.43
CA GLU A 111 8.38 -7.93 -5.47
C GLU A 111 6.89 -8.23 -5.55
N ARG A 112 6.07 -7.25 -5.17
CA ARG A 112 4.61 -7.37 -5.06
C ARG A 112 3.98 -8.05 -6.27
N ASP A 113 4.27 -7.53 -7.47
CA ASP A 113 3.58 -7.94 -8.70
C ASP A 113 4.13 -9.23 -9.31
N ALA A 114 5.39 -9.54 -9.04
CA ALA A 114 6.10 -10.69 -9.62
C ALA A 114 7.10 -11.27 -8.60
N PRO A 115 6.62 -12.07 -7.62
CA PRO A 115 7.49 -12.65 -6.61
C PRO A 115 8.47 -13.65 -7.23
N SER A 116 9.75 -13.43 -6.97
CA SER A 116 10.86 -14.23 -7.48
C SER A 116 10.85 -15.66 -6.92
N PRO A 117 11.47 -16.62 -7.61
CA PRO A 117 11.65 -17.99 -7.09
C PRO A 117 12.30 -18.03 -5.71
N GLU A 118 13.28 -17.16 -5.46
CA GLU A 118 13.98 -17.08 -4.17
C GLU A 118 13.04 -16.63 -3.05
N LEU A 119 12.22 -15.60 -3.30
CA LEU A 119 11.22 -15.15 -2.33
C LEU A 119 10.20 -16.25 -2.04
N ARG A 120 9.72 -16.95 -3.08
CA ARG A 120 8.79 -18.08 -2.92
C ARG A 120 9.40 -19.19 -2.06
N ALA A 121 10.64 -19.60 -2.34
CA ALA A 121 11.33 -20.62 -1.57
C ALA A 121 11.55 -20.23 -0.10
N TRP A 122 11.78 -18.95 0.19
CA TRP A 122 11.82 -18.47 1.57
C TRP A 122 10.45 -18.49 2.25
N LEU A 123 9.40 -18.06 1.56
CA LEU A 123 8.03 -18.10 2.08
C LEU A 123 7.61 -19.55 2.36
N ASP A 124 7.88 -20.49 1.46
CA ASP A 124 7.57 -21.91 1.64
C ASP A 124 8.27 -22.50 2.88
N ARG A 125 9.56 -22.18 3.07
CA ARG A 125 10.28 -22.55 4.30
C ARG A 125 9.66 -21.93 5.55
N ALA A 126 9.26 -20.67 5.49
CA ALA A 126 8.64 -19.98 6.62
C ALA A 126 7.25 -20.54 6.93
N PHE A 127 6.47 -20.94 5.93
CA PHE A 127 5.18 -21.62 6.10
C PHE A 127 5.31 -23.05 6.65
N ALA A 128 6.41 -23.73 6.34
CA ALA A 128 6.72 -25.06 6.89
C ALA A 128 7.39 -25.01 8.28
N SER A 129 7.70 -23.82 8.80
CA SER A 129 8.37 -23.67 10.10
C SER A 129 7.57 -24.31 11.23
N PRO A 130 8.21 -25.02 12.19
CA PRO A 130 7.51 -25.52 13.39
C PRO A 130 7.02 -24.37 14.29
N ASP A 131 7.68 -23.20 14.21
CA ASP A 131 7.31 -22.02 14.98
C ASP A 131 6.04 -21.36 14.43
N LEU A 132 5.02 -21.32 15.27
CA LEU A 132 3.73 -20.69 14.99
C LEU A 132 3.86 -19.20 14.65
N PHE A 133 4.76 -18.48 15.33
CA PHE A 133 4.95 -17.04 15.11
C PHE A 133 5.60 -16.76 13.76
N VAL A 134 6.55 -17.59 13.34
CA VAL A 134 7.17 -17.52 12.01
C VAL A 134 6.11 -17.74 10.92
N ARG A 135 5.29 -18.79 11.04
CA ARG A 135 4.21 -19.05 10.07
C ARG A 135 3.22 -17.89 9.99
N GLN A 136 2.81 -17.35 11.14
CA GLN A 136 1.92 -16.19 11.18
C GLN A 136 2.56 -14.95 10.54
N ALA A 137 3.83 -14.67 10.84
CA ALA A 137 4.56 -13.53 10.28
C ALA A 137 4.72 -13.67 8.75
N ALA A 138 5.00 -14.87 8.26
CA ALA A 138 5.10 -15.17 6.83
C ALA A 138 3.76 -14.96 6.12
N ALA A 139 2.65 -15.40 6.73
CA ALA A 139 1.33 -15.19 6.17
C ALA A 139 1.00 -13.69 6.08
N THR A 140 1.37 -12.90 7.10
CA THR A 140 1.22 -11.44 7.06
C THR A 140 2.11 -10.79 6.01
N ALA A 141 3.35 -11.26 5.84
CA ALA A 141 4.25 -10.76 4.79
C ALA A 141 3.70 -11.02 3.38
N ALA A 142 3.15 -12.20 3.14
CA ALA A 142 2.56 -12.58 1.85
C ALA A 142 1.34 -11.71 1.47
N LEU A 143 0.67 -11.06 2.41
CA LEU A 143 -0.42 -10.12 2.11
C LEU A 143 0.04 -8.85 1.39
N PHE A 144 1.35 -8.55 1.39
CA PHE A 144 1.90 -7.43 0.64
C PHE A 144 2.11 -7.75 -0.85
N LEU A 145 2.05 -9.03 -1.24
CA LEU A 145 2.09 -9.45 -2.64
C LEU A 145 0.80 -9.03 -3.37
N GLU A 146 0.85 -9.09 -4.70
CA GLU A 146 -0.34 -8.91 -5.52
C GLU A 146 -1.44 -9.88 -5.05
N ARG A 147 -2.67 -9.39 -5.12
CA ARG A 147 -3.82 -10.00 -4.46
C ARG A 147 -4.04 -11.45 -4.89
N SER A 148 -3.84 -11.79 -6.16
CA SER A 148 -4.01 -13.16 -6.63
C SER A 148 -3.05 -14.13 -5.93
N TYR A 149 -1.77 -13.75 -5.81
CA TYR A 149 -0.77 -14.53 -5.06
C TYR A 149 -1.11 -14.61 -3.57
N ALA A 150 -1.48 -13.49 -2.95
CA ALA A 150 -1.84 -13.47 -1.54
C ALA A 150 -3.05 -14.40 -1.25
N LEU A 151 -4.05 -14.42 -2.13
CA LEU A 151 -5.22 -15.29 -2.00
C LEU A 151 -4.89 -16.77 -2.23
N GLU A 152 -4.01 -17.08 -3.17
CA GLU A 152 -3.51 -18.44 -3.41
C GLU A 152 -2.79 -18.98 -2.18
N ILE A 153 -1.85 -18.21 -1.64
CA ILE A 153 -1.10 -18.54 -0.42
C ILE A 153 -2.07 -18.73 0.76
N LEU A 154 -2.99 -17.79 0.98
CA LEU A 154 -3.98 -17.91 2.07
C LEU A 154 -4.88 -19.15 1.92
N ALA A 155 -5.24 -19.53 0.70
CA ALA A 155 -6.02 -20.74 0.45
C ALA A 155 -5.23 -22.00 0.79
N GLY A 156 -3.96 -22.07 0.37
CA GLY A 156 -3.05 -23.17 0.73
C GLY A 156 -2.86 -23.28 2.25
N LEU A 157 -2.62 -22.15 2.93
CA LEU A 157 -2.47 -22.10 4.38
C LEU A 157 -3.76 -22.48 5.12
N ALA A 158 -4.92 -22.01 4.66
CA ALA A 158 -6.20 -22.37 5.27
C ALA A 158 -6.54 -23.86 5.12
N ALA A 159 -6.03 -24.52 4.07
CA ALA A 159 -6.21 -25.95 3.87
C ALA A 159 -5.23 -26.79 4.70
N ASN A 160 -3.97 -26.37 4.79
CA ASN A 160 -2.87 -27.23 5.26
C ASN A 160 -2.30 -26.83 6.64
N GLU A 161 -2.66 -25.69 7.23
CA GLU A 161 -2.11 -25.26 8.51
C GLU A 161 -2.47 -26.24 9.65
N PRO A 162 -1.49 -26.83 10.36
CA PRO A 162 -1.75 -27.79 11.43
C PRO A 162 -2.43 -27.14 12.64
N HIS A 163 -2.07 -25.90 12.98
CA HIS A 163 -2.63 -25.22 14.13
C HIS A 163 -4.05 -24.71 13.86
N ARG A 164 -5.05 -25.30 14.54
CA ARG A 164 -6.48 -24.98 14.35
C ARG A 164 -6.80 -23.49 14.42
N GLY A 165 -6.18 -22.76 15.37
CA GLY A 165 -6.42 -21.33 15.54
C GLY A 165 -5.90 -20.48 14.37
N LEU A 166 -4.73 -20.84 13.82
CA LEU A 166 -4.16 -20.15 12.66
C LEU A 166 -4.93 -20.51 11.40
N ARG A 167 -5.28 -21.79 11.22
CA ARG A 167 -6.12 -22.25 10.12
C ARG A 167 -7.44 -21.49 10.04
N ALA A 168 -8.13 -21.34 11.18
CA ALA A 168 -9.35 -20.55 11.27
C ALA A 168 -9.10 -19.06 10.98
N LYS A 169 -7.98 -18.49 11.45
CA LYS A 169 -7.60 -17.11 11.15
C LYS A 169 -7.38 -16.91 9.65
N PHE A 170 -6.59 -17.76 8.99
CA PHE A 170 -6.32 -17.69 7.55
C PHE A 170 -7.60 -17.88 6.72
N ALA A 171 -8.47 -18.82 7.10
CA ALA A 171 -9.76 -19.01 6.44
C ALA A 171 -10.66 -17.76 6.53
N ARG A 172 -10.71 -17.10 7.71
CA ARG A 172 -11.44 -15.84 7.89
C ARG A 172 -10.83 -14.71 7.06
N THR A 173 -9.50 -14.57 7.07
CA THR A 173 -8.79 -13.55 6.28
C THR A 173 -9.03 -13.77 4.78
N LEU A 174 -8.99 -15.01 4.30
CA LEU A 174 -9.29 -15.37 2.92
C LEU A 174 -10.74 -15.00 2.56
N ALA A 175 -11.71 -15.36 3.40
CA ALA A 175 -13.11 -15.04 3.18
C ALA A 175 -13.36 -13.52 3.16
N ALA A 176 -12.75 -12.76 4.07
CA ALA A 176 -12.85 -11.30 4.10
C ALA A 176 -12.27 -10.66 2.82
N ASN A 177 -11.07 -11.10 2.40
CA ASN A 177 -10.45 -10.61 1.17
C ASN A 177 -11.22 -11.03 -0.09
N ARG A 178 -11.91 -12.17 -0.10
CA ARG A 178 -12.83 -12.58 -1.18
C ARG A 178 -14.17 -11.85 -1.14
N LYS A 179 -14.67 -11.39 0.01
CA LYS A 179 -15.90 -10.59 0.08
C LYS A 179 -15.68 -9.14 -0.33
N GLY A 180 -14.51 -8.58 -0.03
CA GLY A 180 -14.11 -7.25 -0.50
C GLY A 180 -13.98 -7.13 -2.03
N THR A 181 -14.01 -8.24 -2.81
CA THR A 181 -14.16 -8.16 -4.28
C THR A 181 -15.62 -7.99 -4.72
N GLN A 182 -16.59 -8.43 -3.91
CA GLN A 182 -18.01 -8.37 -4.26
C GLN A 182 -18.64 -7.00 -3.95
N THR A 183 -18.08 -6.23 -3.01
CA THR A 183 -18.63 -4.92 -2.60
C THR A 183 -18.08 -3.72 -3.39
N GLY A 184 -17.26 -3.93 -4.42
CA GLY A 184 -16.94 -2.88 -5.41
C GLY A 184 -16.06 -1.70 -4.94
N VAL A 185 -15.42 -1.76 -3.76
CA VAL A 185 -14.64 -0.63 -3.21
C VAL A 185 -13.26 -0.43 -3.86
N HIS A 186 -12.81 -1.36 -4.70
CA HIS A 186 -11.65 -1.11 -5.58
C HIS A 186 -11.98 -1.53 -7.01
N LYS A 187 -12.58 -0.63 -7.78
CA LYS A 187 -12.37 -0.65 -9.23
C LYS A 187 -10.92 -0.23 -9.49
N PRO A 188 -10.11 -1.06 -10.17
CA PRO A 188 -8.91 -0.56 -10.84
C PRO A 188 -9.39 0.53 -11.81
N SER A 189 -8.78 1.71 -11.76
CA SER A 189 -9.05 2.76 -12.74
C SER A 189 -8.56 2.27 -14.11
N THR A 190 -9.46 1.67 -14.89
CA THR A 190 -9.27 1.47 -16.32
C THR A 190 -9.69 2.74 -17.02
N ARG A 191 -8.69 3.59 -17.34
CA ARG A 191 -8.87 4.65 -18.33
C ARG A 191 -9.14 3.97 -19.66
N ALA A 192 -10.40 3.97 -20.10
CA ALA A 192 -10.82 3.42 -21.38
C ALA A 192 -10.12 4.16 -22.53
N THR A 193 -9.34 3.44 -23.31
CA THR A 193 -8.84 3.88 -24.62
C THR A 193 -9.86 3.52 -25.70
N GLY A 194 -10.59 4.53 -26.16
CA GLY A 194 -11.18 4.68 -27.50
C GLY A 194 -12.55 4.03 -27.77
N PRO A 195 -13.20 4.30 -28.93
CA PRO A 195 -13.00 5.38 -29.91
C PRO A 195 -14.23 6.32 -30.00
N GLY A 196 -14.08 7.42 -30.75
CA GLY A 196 -15.02 8.54 -30.82
C GLY A 196 -16.47 8.20 -31.16
N LYS A 197 -17.38 9.01 -30.61
CA LYS A 197 -18.70 9.24 -31.18
C LYS A 197 -18.97 10.75 -31.21
N ALA A 198 -19.29 11.23 -32.40
CA ALA A 198 -19.46 12.62 -32.79
C ALA A 198 -20.50 13.39 -31.94
N PRO A 199 -20.36 14.73 -31.83
CA PRO A 199 -21.29 15.55 -31.07
C PRO A 199 -22.64 15.65 -31.79
N LYS A 200 -23.73 15.39 -31.08
CA LYS A 200 -25.07 15.82 -31.51
C LYS A 200 -25.34 17.21 -30.99
N THR A 201 -25.23 18.18 -31.88
CA THR A 201 -25.98 19.44 -31.83
C THR A 201 -27.47 19.14 -31.90
N SER A 202 -28.29 19.78 -31.06
CA SER A 202 -29.16 20.89 -31.47
C SER A 202 -30.32 21.10 -30.50
N SER A 203 -30.52 22.39 -30.17
CA SER A 203 -31.77 23.12 -29.92
C SER A 203 -32.70 22.65 -28.79
N ALA A 204 -32.85 23.38 -27.67
CA ALA A 204 -33.43 24.73 -27.47
C ALA A 204 -34.86 24.66 -26.89
N THR A 205 -35.16 25.66 -26.05
CA THR A 205 -36.47 26.20 -25.59
C THR A 205 -36.63 26.07 -24.08
N ARG A 206 -36.19 27.06 -23.28
CA ARG A 206 -36.86 28.33 -22.90
C ARG A 206 -38.00 28.09 -21.91
N GLN A 207 -37.78 28.49 -20.65
CA GLN A 207 -38.67 29.39 -19.88
C GLN A 207 -38.02 29.79 -18.53
N GLN A 208 -37.77 31.09 -18.42
CA GLN A 208 -37.68 31.90 -17.19
C GLN A 208 -39.09 32.50 -16.93
N PRO A 209 -39.35 33.34 -15.91
CA PRO A 209 -38.71 33.57 -14.60
C PRO A 209 -39.77 33.58 -13.44
N SER A 210 -39.43 33.75 -12.16
CA SER A 210 -39.44 35.03 -11.40
C SER A 210 -39.11 34.71 -9.92
N ALA A 211 -38.17 35.41 -9.26
CA ALA A 211 -38.38 36.52 -8.28
C ALA A 211 -39.31 36.15 -7.11
N THR A 212 -39.08 36.42 -5.82
CA THR A 212 -38.31 37.43 -5.06
C THR A 212 -38.32 36.93 -3.60
N GLY A 213 -37.23 36.93 -2.83
CA GLY A 213 -36.92 38.01 -1.88
C GLY A 213 -37.72 37.93 -0.56
N GLN A 214 -37.05 37.62 0.56
CA GLN A 214 -37.08 38.37 1.83
C GLN A 214 -36.19 37.74 2.93
N GLN A 215 -35.61 38.64 3.74
CA GLN A 215 -34.59 38.54 4.81
C GLN A 215 -35.20 38.12 6.19
N PRO A 216 -34.60 38.43 7.38
CA PRO A 216 -33.35 37.92 8.00
C PRO A 216 -33.52 37.51 9.51
N SER A 217 -32.38 37.17 10.15
CA SER A 217 -31.96 37.46 11.55
C SER A 217 -32.46 36.63 12.75
N ALA A 218 -31.50 36.06 13.51
CA ALA A 218 -31.26 36.18 14.97
C ALA A 218 -30.16 35.15 15.36
N ALA A 219 -28.98 35.47 15.93
CA ALA A 219 -28.67 36.09 17.22
C ALA A 219 -29.17 35.29 18.44
N GLY A 220 -28.24 34.76 19.24
CA GLY A 220 -28.46 34.11 20.56
C GLY A 220 -27.37 33.07 20.84
N GLN A 221 -26.23 33.44 21.44
CA GLN A 221 -25.96 33.36 22.88
C GLN A 221 -26.24 31.97 23.47
N GLN A 222 -25.20 31.18 23.74
CA GLN A 222 -24.57 31.01 25.06
C GLN A 222 -23.27 30.21 24.91
#